data_AF-A0A835E010-F1
#
_entry.id   AF-A0A835E010-F1
#
_cell.length_a   1.000
_cell.length_b   1.000
_cell.length_c   1.000
_cell.angle_alpha   90.00
_cell.angle_beta   90.00
_cell.angle_gamma   90.00
#
_symmetry.space_group_name_H-M   'P 1'
#
loop_
_entity.id
_entity.type
_entity.pdbx_description
1 polymer ?
#
loop_
_entity_poly.entity_id
_entity_poly.type
_entity_poly.pdbx_seq_one_letter_code
_entity_poly.pdbx_strand_id
1 'polypeptide(L)'
;MTALEEDTESQPSPMSWKQKIEPVAILLSILLIVVLVVDFAKHAERFNPFLDKPTKCSVELVAARGIGSALGPGAESSSPAFDLLVHVDNGHVFGIRDGGSDVVVSYAGVPLARGRSPAFHLKEKEAVTVAVDTASRGVGIPDELFLLMVQERRSGATPQLQIDLWLDFGLVRCSLELDGVQRASQCDKLNFIYTS
;
A
#
# COMPACT_ATOMS: atom_id res chain seq x y z
N MET A 1 -88.74 -20.81 -44.52
CA MET A 1 -87.79 -21.93 -44.69
C MET A 1 -86.41 -21.36 -44.38
N THR A 2 -86.00 -21.54 -43.14
CA THR A 2 -84.78 -21.01 -42.53
C THR A 2 -83.68 -22.06 -42.64
N ALA A 3 -82.51 -21.68 -43.17
CA ALA A 3 -81.26 -22.39 -42.94
C ALA A 3 -80.17 -21.33 -42.72
N LEU A 4 -79.71 -21.25 -41.47
CA LEU A 4 -78.51 -20.53 -41.05
C LEU A 4 -77.33 -21.45 -41.41
N GLU A 5 -76.42 -20.99 -42.27
CA GLU A 5 -75.11 -21.62 -42.42
C GLU A 5 -74.18 -21.14 -41.31
N GLU A 6 -73.65 -22.12 -40.59
CA GLU A 6 -72.82 -22.04 -39.40
C GLU A 6 -71.39 -21.68 -39.80
N ASP A 7 -70.93 -20.50 -39.37
CA ASP A 7 -69.58 -20.01 -39.59
C ASP A 7 -68.62 -20.85 -38.72
N THR A 8 -67.90 -21.78 -39.35
CA THR A 8 -66.95 -22.65 -38.65
C THR A 8 -65.67 -21.86 -38.37
N GLU A 9 -65.65 -21.25 -37.19
CA GLU A 9 -64.50 -20.58 -36.59
C GLU A 9 -63.30 -21.54 -36.54
N SER A 10 -62.28 -21.24 -37.35
CA SER A 10 -61.04 -22.01 -37.45
C SER A 10 -60.28 -21.96 -36.12
N GLN A 11 -60.51 -22.96 -35.27
CA GLN A 11 -59.83 -23.12 -33.99
C GLN A 11 -58.30 -23.29 -34.22
N PRO A 12 -57.43 -22.44 -33.62
CA PRO A 12 -56.00 -22.53 -33.84
C PRO A 12 -55.47 -23.86 -33.31
N SER A 13 -54.72 -24.56 -34.15
CA SER A 13 -54.17 -25.88 -33.86
C SER A 13 -53.31 -25.87 -32.59
N PRO A 14 -53.40 -26.90 -31.72
CA PRO A 14 -52.62 -26.96 -30.49
C PRO A 14 -51.13 -27.06 -30.84
N MET A 15 -50.40 -25.98 -30.60
CA MET A 15 -48.95 -25.91 -30.84
C MET A 15 -48.22 -27.06 -30.14
N SER A 16 -47.38 -27.76 -30.90
CA SER A 16 -46.59 -28.91 -30.46
C SER A 16 -45.65 -28.49 -29.32
N TRP A 17 -45.61 -29.27 -28.24
CA TRP A 17 -44.85 -28.96 -27.02
C TRP A 17 -43.35 -28.70 -27.29
N LYS A 18 -42.81 -29.29 -28.36
CA LYS A 18 -41.44 -29.02 -28.85
C LYS A 18 -41.23 -27.58 -29.31
N GLN A 19 -42.22 -26.94 -29.94
CA GLN A 19 -42.15 -25.54 -30.38
C GLN A 19 -42.15 -24.54 -29.21
N LYS A 20 -42.64 -24.94 -28.02
CA LYS A 20 -42.61 -24.10 -26.81
C LYS A 20 -41.31 -24.25 -26.01
N ILE A 21 -40.68 -25.42 -26.05
CA ILE A 21 -39.49 -25.72 -25.25
C ILE A 21 -38.21 -25.16 -25.91
N GLU A 22 -38.12 -25.16 -27.24
CA GLU A 22 -36.98 -24.60 -27.97
C GLU A 22 -36.68 -23.12 -27.65
N PRO A 23 -37.64 -22.18 -27.71
CA PRO A 23 -37.35 -20.77 -27.40
C PRO A 23 -36.99 -20.58 -25.92
N VAL A 24 -37.58 -21.35 -25.01
CA VAL A 24 -37.26 -21.30 -23.58
C VAL A 24 -35.84 -21.82 -23.32
N ALA A 25 -35.45 -22.91 -23.97
CA ALA A 25 -34.09 -23.45 -23.88
C ALA A 25 -33.05 -22.48 -24.46
N ILE A 26 -33.36 -21.79 -25.57
CA ILE A 26 -32.51 -20.75 -26.15
C ILE A 26 -32.35 -19.58 -25.18
N LEU A 27 -33.44 -19.08 -24.60
CA LEU A 27 -33.40 -17.98 -23.63
C LEU A 27 -32.59 -18.34 -22.38
N LEU A 28 -32.74 -19.57 -21.87
CA LEU A 28 -31.95 -20.05 -20.73
C LEU A 28 -30.47 -20.21 -21.09
N SER A 29 -30.16 -20.70 -22.30
CA SER A 29 -28.78 -20.80 -22.79
C SER A 29 -28.13 -19.41 -22.90
N ILE A 30 -28.84 -18.43 -23.48
CA ILE A 30 -28.38 -17.04 -23.56
C ILE A 30 -28.16 -16.47 -22.16
N LEU A 31 -29.09 -16.68 -21.23
CA LEU A 31 -28.95 -16.21 -19.85
C LEU A 31 -27.71 -16.81 -19.18
N LEU A 32 -27.46 -18.12 -19.37
CA LEU A 32 -26.32 -18.81 -18.81
C LEU A 32 -25.00 -18.31 -19.43
N ILE A 33 -24.98 -18.05 -20.74
CA ILE A 33 -23.84 -17.41 -21.42
C ILE A 33 -23.60 -16.00 -20.87
N VAL A 34 -24.64 -15.19 -20.67
CA VAL A 34 -24.51 -13.84 -20.12
C VAL A 34 -23.92 -13.89 -18.71
N VAL A 35 -24.39 -14.80 -17.86
CA VAL A 35 -23.83 -14.98 -16.50
C VAL A 35 -22.35 -15.36 -16.57
N LEU A 36 -21.98 -16.30 -17.44
CA LEU A 36 -20.57 -16.70 -17.63
C LEU A 36 -19.70 -15.55 -18.17
N VAL A 37 -20.20 -14.76 -19.12
CA VAL A 37 -19.48 -13.61 -19.67
C VAL A 37 -19.28 -12.53 -18.62
N VAL A 38 -20.30 -12.24 -17.79
CA VAL A 38 -20.18 -11.28 -16.69
C VAL A 38 -19.19 -11.77 -15.64
N ASP A 39 -19.22 -13.05 -15.30
CA ASP A 39 -18.28 -13.64 -14.34
C ASP A 39 -16.84 -13.62 -14.88
N PHE A 40 -16.66 -13.99 -16.14
CA PHE A 40 -15.37 -13.91 -16.83
C PHE A 40 -14.86 -12.48 -16.93
N ALA A 41 -15.72 -11.49 -17.23
CA ALA A 41 -15.33 -10.08 -17.28
C ALA A 41 -14.87 -9.58 -15.91
N LYS A 42 -15.59 -9.92 -14.83
CA LYS A 42 -15.18 -9.60 -13.45
C LYS A 42 -13.85 -10.25 -13.08
N HIS A 43 -13.66 -11.50 -13.49
CA HIS A 43 -12.42 -12.24 -13.26
C HIS A 43 -11.25 -11.64 -14.06
N ALA A 44 -11.48 -11.27 -15.32
CA ALA A 44 -10.50 -10.65 -16.19
C ALA A 44 -10.08 -9.26 -15.68
N GLU A 45 -10.97 -8.48 -15.09
CA GLU A 45 -10.61 -7.21 -14.43
C GLU A 45 -9.69 -7.44 -13.23
N ARG A 46 -9.95 -8.47 -12.41
CA ARG A 46 -9.11 -8.81 -11.25
C ARG A 46 -7.68 -9.19 -11.66
N PHE A 47 -7.54 -9.91 -12.75
CA PHE A 47 -6.25 -10.38 -13.27
C PHE A 47 -5.68 -9.51 -14.39
N ASN A 48 -6.22 -8.31 -14.59
CA ASN A 48 -5.74 -7.42 -15.63
C ASN A 48 -4.30 -6.98 -15.31
N PRO A 49 -3.28 -7.42 -16.07
CA PRO A 49 -1.89 -7.08 -15.78
C PRO A 49 -1.62 -5.58 -15.94
N PHE A 50 -2.46 -4.85 -16.69
CA PHE A 50 -2.38 -3.39 -16.80
C PHE A 50 -2.77 -2.66 -15.52
N LEU A 51 -3.40 -3.34 -14.55
CA LEU A 51 -3.72 -2.77 -13.24
C LEU A 51 -2.63 -3.01 -12.21
N ASP A 52 -1.63 -3.87 -12.48
CA ASP A 52 -0.53 -4.13 -11.55
C ASP A 52 0.38 -2.91 -11.45
N LYS A 53 0.50 -2.37 -10.23
CA LYS A 53 1.31 -1.19 -9.92
C LYS A 53 2.27 -1.54 -8.80
N PRO A 54 3.47 -0.94 -8.77
CA PRO A 54 4.41 -1.21 -7.68
C PRO A 54 3.83 -0.74 -6.34
N THR A 55 4.19 -1.46 -5.28
CA THR A 55 3.97 -1.00 -3.91
C THR A 55 4.60 0.37 -3.69
N LYS A 56 3.84 1.30 -3.12
CA LYS A 56 4.33 2.61 -2.71
C LYS A 56 4.53 2.64 -1.20
N CYS A 57 5.60 3.30 -0.78
CA CYS A 57 5.90 3.51 0.63
C CYS A 57 6.08 5.01 0.88
N SER A 58 5.53 5.50 1.98
CA SER A 58 5.86 6.82 2.52
C SER A 58 6.01 6.72 4.03
N VAL A 59 6.76 7.64 4.62
CA VAL A 59 6.97 7.69 6.06
C VAL A 59 6.59 9.06 6.60
N GLU A 60 5.96 9.08 7.76
CA GLU A 60 5.63 10.25 8.55
C GLU A 60 6.44 10.26 9.84
N LEU A 61 7.02 11.42 10.17
CA LEU A 61 7.68 11.66 11.46
C LEU A 61 6.63 12.22 12.42
N VAL A 62 6.23 11.43 13.42
CA VAL A 62 5.23 11.82 14.42
C VAL A 62 5.87 12.62 15.54
N ALA A 63 7.03 12.15 16.02
CA ALA A 63 7.75 12.80 17.09
C ALA A 63 9.25 12.50 17.02
N ALA A 64 10.06 13.46 17.46
CA ALA A 64 11.48 13.30 17.71
C ALA A 64 11.80 13.73 19.14
N ARG A 65 12.55 12.90 19.87
CA ARG A 65 12.97 13.15 21.26
C ARG A 65 14.47 12.91 21.39
N GLY A 66 15.07 13.48 22.44
CA GLY A 66 16.50 13.28 22.72
C GLY A 66 17.43 13.84 21.66
N ILE A 67 16.99 14.84 20.89
CA ILE A 67 17.83 15.51 19.88
C ILE A 67 18.70 16.56 20.57
N GLY A 68 19.85 16.12 21.07
CA GLY A 68 20.81 16.95 21.79
C GLY A 68 22.24 16.41 21.67
N SER A 69 23.22 17.25 22.02
CA SER A 69 24.64 16.88 22.05
C SER A 69 24.92 15.75 23.04
N ALA A 70 25.74 14.79 22.63
CA ALA A 70 26.18 13.66 23.44
C ALA A 70 27.09 14.04 24.63
N LEU A 71 27.69 15.24 24.63
CA LEU A 71 28.50 15.75 25.73
C LEU A 71 27.82 16.89 26.51
N GLY A 72 26.56 17.21 26.17
CA GLY A 72 25.79 18.25 26.83
C GLY A 72 25.32 17.87 28.24
N PRO A 73 24.92 18.86 29.07
CA PRO A 73 24.28 18.58 30.36
C PRO A 73 23.02 17.72 30.15
N GLY A 74 22.96 16.52 30.75
CA GLY A 74 21.87 15.57 30.53
C GLY A 74 22.06 14.61 29.36
N ALA A 75 23.30 14.39 28.89
CA ALA A 75 23.64 13.51 27.77
C ALA A 75 23.07 12.07 27.84
N GLU A 76 22.98 11.45 29.03
CA GLU A 76 22.34 10.13 29.18
C GLU A 76 20.82 10.19 28.94
N SER A 77 20.22 11.39 29.10
CA SER A 77 18.81 11.68 28.83
C SER A 77 18.55 12.09 27.37
N SER A 78 19.59 12.30 26.56
CA SER A 78 19.50 12.75 25.18
C SER A 78 19.73 11.62 24.18
N SER A 79 19.28 10.40 24.50
CA SER A 79 19.30 9.29 23.54
C SER A 79 18.23 9.55 22.48
N PRO A 80 18.59 9.73 21.20
CA PRO A 80 17.63 10.10 20.18
C PRO A 80 16.62 8.98 19.96
N ALA A 81 15.35 9.35 19.89
CA ALA A 81 14.25 8.46 19.60
C ALA A 81 13.28 9.14 18.63
N PHE A 82 12.73 8.36 17.69
CA PHE A 82 11.80 8.84 16.68
C PHE A 82 10.62 7.90 16.57
N ASP A 83 9.43 8.49 16.63
CA ASP A 83 8.16 7.79 16.41
C ASP A 83 7.77 8.02 14.95
N LEU A 84 7.64 6.94 14.19
CA LEU A 84 7.38 6.97 12.76
C LEU A 84 6.05 6.28 12.43
N LEU A 85 5.35 6.78 11.42
CA LEU A 85 4.29 6.04 10.74
C LEU A 85 4.77 5.67 9.34
N VAL A 86 4.75 4.39 9.02
CA VAL A 86 5.08 3.89 7.69
C VAL A 86 3.78 3.55 6.99
N HIS A 87 3.51 4.23 5.88
CA HIS A 87 2.38 3.96 5.02
C HIS A 87 2.83 3.08 3.86
N VAL A 88 2.17 1.95 3.70
CA VAL A 88 2.42 1.00 2.61
C VAL A 88 1.13 0.83 1.83
N ASP A 89 1.18 1.15 0.54
CA ASP A 89 0.07 1.01 -0.41
C ASP A 89 0.43 -0.10 -1.41
N ASN A 90 -0.25 -1.25 -1.30
CA ASN A 90 -0.02 -2.38 -2.17
C ASN A 90 -0.72 -2.17 -3.51
N GLY A 91 0.03 -1.64 -4.47
CA GLY A 91 -0.43 -1.47 -5.84
C GLY A 91 -0.62 -2.78 -6.61
N HIS A 92 -0.25 -3.95 -6.07
CA HIS A 92 -0.25 -5.20 -6.83
C HIS A 92 -1.63 -5.88 -6.93
N VAL A 93 -1.80 -6.73 -7.94
CA VAL A 93 -2.97 -7.63 -8.08
C VAL A 93 -2.88 -8.89 -7.21
N PHE A 94 -1.83 -8.99 -6.39
CA PHE A 94 -1.64 -10.05 -5.40
C PHE A 94 -1.33 -9.45 -4.03
N GLY A 95 -1.50 -10.24 -2.97
CA GLY A 95 -1.19 -9.81 -1.61
C GLY A 95 0.31 -9.81 -1.32
N ILE A 96 0.74 -8.91 -0.44
CA ILE A 96 2.12 -8.84 0.05
C ILE A 96 2.17 -9.09 1.56
N ARG A 97 3.21 -9.79 1.99
CA ARG A 97 3.49 -10.07 3.40
C ARG A 97 4.85 -9.50 3.75
N ASP A 98 4.93 -8.90 4.92
CA ASP A 98 6.17 -8.45 5.53
C ASP A 98 6.30 -9.10 6.91
N GLY A 99 7.43 -9.77 7.15
CA GLY A 99 7.74 -10.45 8.41
C GLY A 99 8.12 -9.51 9.57
N GLY A 100 8.13 -8.19 9.34
CA GLY A 100 8.64 -7.20 10.27
C GLY A 100 10.14 -6.99 10.07
N SER A 101 10.50 -5.72 9.90
CA SER A 101 11.75 -5.31 9.25
C SER A 101 12.55 -4.36 10.10
N ASP A 102 13.87 -4.42 9.96
CA ASP A 102 14.73 -3.45 10.61
C ASP A 102 14.56 -2.06 9.99
N VAL A 103 14.51 -1.05 10.85
CA VAL A 103 14.42 0.36 10.49
C VAL A 103 15.61 1.08 11.08
N VAL A 104 16.29 1.89 10.25
CA VAL A 104 17.42 2.71 10.67
C VAL A 104 17.11 4.17 10.35
N VAL A 105 17.21 5.02 11.37
CA VAL A 105 17.15 6.48 11.20
C VAL A 105 18.57 7.00 11.26
N SER A 106 18.98 7.72 10.21
CA SER A 106 20.31 8.30 10.10
C SER A 106 20.24 9.78 9.75
N TYR A 107 21.32 10.49 10.05
CA TYR A 107 21.50 11.88 9.67
C TYR A 107 22.93 12.08 9.19
N ALA A 108 23.10 12.72 8.03
CA ALA A 108 24.38 12.84 7.32
C ALA A 108 25.13 11.50 7.20
N GLY A 109 24.41 10.38 7.00
CA GLY A 109 24.95 9.04 6.89
C GLY A 109 25.32 8.36 8.22
N VAL A 110 25.17 9.04 9.36
CA VAL A 110 25.43 8.48 10.69
C VAL A 110 24.13 7.91 11.29
N PRO A 111 24.08 6.62 11.67
CA PRO A 111 22.89 6.03 12.27
C PRO A 111 22.66 6.59 13.68
N LEU A 112 21.49 7.19 13.89
CA LEU A 112 21.07 7.78 15.16
C LEU A 112 20.21 6.83 15.98
N ALA A 113 19.26 6.15 15.36
CA ALA A 113 18.33 5.27 16.04
C ALA A 113 18.03 4.02 15.19
N ARG A 114 17.61 2.95 15.86
CA ARG A 114 17.18 1.71 15.22
C ARG A 114 15.85 1.28 15.81
N GLY A 115 15.01 0.64 14.99
CA GLY A 115 13.75 0.07 15.41
C GLY A 115 13.39 -1.14 14.56
N ARG A 116 12.20 -1.66 14.78
CA ARG A 116 11.66 -2.77 13.99
C ARG A 116 10.20 -2.51 13.68
N SER A 117 9.83 -2.61 12.40
CA SER A 117 8.43 -2.55 12.00
C SER A 117 7.69 -3.82 12.44
N PRO A 118 6.40 -3.72 12.80
CA PRO A 118 5.58 -4.90 13.02
C PRO A 118 5.36 -5.64 11.70
N ALA A 119 5.18 -6.96 11.79
CA ALA A 119 4.77 -7.76 10.65
C ALA A 119 3.37 -7.34 10.18
N PHE A 120 3.14 -7.36 8.87
CA PHE A 120 1.84 -7.07 8.29
C PHE A 120 1.57 -7.92 7.05
N HIS A 121 0.29 -8.01 6.70
CA HIS A 121 -0.17 -8.69 5.51
C HIS A 121 -1.24 -7.83 4.85
N LEU A 122 -0.99 -7.46 3.59
CA LEU A 122 -1.90 -6.69 2.75
C LEU A 122 -2.45 -7.60 1.68
N LYS A 123 -3.77 -7.57 1.46
CA LYS A 123 -4.34 -8.19 0.25
C LYS A 123 -4.04 -7.32 -0.96
N GLU A 124 -4.46 -7.80 -2.13
CA GLU A 124 -4.42 -7.03 -3.38
C GLU A 124 -5.06 -5.64 -3.18
N LYS A 125 -4.42 -4.59 -3.69
CA LYS A 125 -4.95 -3.20 -3.68
C LYS A 125 -5.30 -2.62 -2.31
N GLU A 126 -4.79 -3.20 -1.21
CA GLU A 126 -4.98 -2.67 0.14
C GLU A 126 -3.81 -1.80 0.60
N ALA A 127 -4.05 -0.94 1.58
CA ALA A 127 -3.04 -0.11 2.22
C ALA A 127 -3.06 -0.28 3.75
N VAL A 128 -1.92 -0.10 4.39
CA VAL A 128 -1.77 -0.12 5.86
C VAL A 128 -0.88 1.01 6.31
N THR A 129 -1.12 1.46 7.54
CA THR A 129 -0.21 2.33 8.28
C THR A 129 0.28 1.58 9.50
N VAL A 130 1.60 1.48 9.65
CA VAL A 130 2.22 0.82 10.80
C VAL A 130 3.04 1.82 11.60
N ALA A 131 2.87 1.78 12.92
CA ALA A 131 3.71 2.56 13.84
C ALA A 131 5.05 1.85 14.03
N VAL A 132 6.13 2.63 14.02
CA VAL A 132 7.49 2.15 14.23
C VAL A 132 8.18 3.08 15.22
N ASP A 133 8.51 2.52 16.37
CA ASP A 133 9.32 3.20 17.36
C ASP A 133 10.80 2.90 17.07
N THR A 134 11.60 3.96 16.98
CA THR A 134 13.04 3.85 16.83
C THR A 134 13.72 4.55 17.99
N ALA A 135 14.74 3.92 18.54
CA ALA A 135 15.52 4.51 19.63
C ALA A 135 17.00 4.19 19.47
N SER A 136 17.83 5.10 19.93
CA SER A 136 19.22 4.82 20.18
C SER A 136 19.35 3.89 21.39
N ARG A 137 20.36 3.02 21.37
CA ARG A 137 20.69 2.12 22.49
C ARG A 137 21.54 2.85 23.54
N GLY A 138 21.09 4.04 23.95
CA GLY A 138 21.79 4.88 24.94
C GLY A 138 22.94 5.71 24.38
N VAL A 139 23.11 5.78 23.06
CA VAL A 139 24.16 6.58 22.42
C VAL A 139 23.58 7.93 22.01
N GLY A 140 24.13 9.03 22.53
CA GLY A 140 23.74 10.39 22.13
C GLY A 140 24.20 10.76 20.72
N ILE A 141 23.77 11.92 20.22
CA ILE A 141 24.23 12.44 18.92
C ILE A 141 25.64 13.02 19.08
N PRO A 142 26.65 12.56 18.30
CA PRO A 142 27.99 13.13 18.34
C PRO A 142 27.98 14.65 18.16
N ASP A 143 28.81 15.37 18.91
CA ASP A 143 28.77 16.84 18.95
C ASP A 143 28.98 17.48 17.59
N GLU A 144 29.89 16.96 16.77
CA GLU A 144 30.12 17.44 15.40
C GLU A 144 28.83 17.38 14.57
N LEU A 145 28.07 16.29 14.72
CA LEU A 145 26.84 16.06 14.01
C LEU A 145 25.70 16.93 14.55
N PHE A 146 25.66 17.15 15.86
CA PHE A 146 24.73 18.09 16.49
C PHE A 146 25.02 19.55 16.06
N LEU A 147 26.29 19.95 16.01
CA LEU A 147 26.70 21.26 15.53
C LEU A 147 26.32 21.47 14.06
N LEU A 148 26.44 20.42 13.24
CA LEU A 148 25.96 20.45 11.86
C LEU A 148 24.45 20.72 11.78
N MET A 149 23.62 20.00 12.57
CA MET A 149 22.18 20.26 12.64
C MET A 149 21.87 21.70 13.06
N VAL A 150 22.58 22.23 14.06
CA VAL A 150 22.40 23.61 14.54
C VAL A 150 22.78 24.62 13.45
N GLN A 151 23.87 24.36 12.71
CA GLN A 151 24.33 25.22 11.64
C GLN A 151 23.38 25.24 10.45
N GLU A 152 22.82 24.09 10.06
CA GLU A 152 21.78 23.99 9.03
C GLU A 152 20.57 24.84 9.41
N ARG A 153 20.04 24.68 10.63
CA ARG A 153 18.93 25.51 11.13
C ARG A 153 19.23 26.99 11.10
N ARG A 154 20.42 27.41 11.55
CA ARG A 154 20.84 28.81 11.54
C ARG A 154 20.93 29.39 10.14
N SER A 155 21.20 28.54 9.15
CA SER A 155 21.28 28.91 7.74
C SER A 155 19.89 28.91 7.05
N GLY A 156 18.82 28.59 7.80
CA GLY A 156 17.46 28.50 7.28
C GLY A 156 17.13 27.16 6.59
N ALA A 157 18.04 26.18 6.64
CA ALA A 157 17.79 24.83 6.15
C ALA A 157 17.20 23.95 7.26
N THR A 158 16.39 22.96 6.88
CA THR A 158 15.85 21.95 7.80
C THR A 158 16.71 20.68 7.76
N PRO A 159 17.24 20.20 8.89
CA PRO A 159 17.99 18.96 8.94
C PRO A 159 17.20 17.80 8.34
N GLN A 160 17.79 17.07 7.39
CA GLN A 160 17.14 15.93 6.74
C GLN A 160 17.61 14.59 7.33
N LEU A 161 16.66 13.86 7.89
CA LEU A 161 16.83 12.47 8.29
C LEU A 161 16.68 11.54 7.08
N GLN A 162 17.45 10.46 7.07
CA GLN A 162 17.29 9.34 6.14
C GLN A 162 16.79 8.11 6.88
N ILE A 163 15.68 7.55 6.41
CA ILE A 163 15.00 6.41 7.02
C ILE A 163 15.12 5.27 6.03
N ASP A 164 15.87 4.24 6.43
CA ASP A 164 16.07 3.03 5.67
C ASP A 164 15.21 1.91 6.26
N LEU A 165 14.34 1.32 5.44
CA LEU A 165 13.46 0.21 5.82
C LEU A 165 13.69 -1.02 4.93
N TRP A 166 13.96 -2.16 5.56
CA TRP A 166 14.18 -3.44 4.88
C TRP A 166 12.91 -4.27 4.76
N LEU A 167 12.01 -3.89 3.86
CA LEU A 167 10.76 -4.63 3.66
C LEU A 167 11.03 -5.91 2.84
N ASP A 168 10.19 -6.93 2.98
CA ASP A 168 10.35 -8.21 2.27
C ASP A 168 10.38 -8.05 0.73
N PHE A 169 9.83 -6.95 0.21
CA PHE A 169 9.83 -6.61 -1.22
C PHE A 169 10.98 -5.67 -1.66
N GLY A 170 11.87 -5.29 -0.74
CA GLY A 170 13.09 -4.53 -1.00
C GLY A 170 13.42 -3.46 0.04
N LEU A 171 14.60 -2.87 -0.11
CA LEU A 171 15.03 -1.71 0.68
C LEU A 171 14.40 -0.44 0.11
N VAL A 172 13.79 0.34 0.99
CA VAL A 172 13.26 1.66 0.68
C VAL A 172 13.96 2.71 1.54
N ARG A 173 14.25 3.86 0.94
CA ARG A 173 14.84 5.02 1.63
C ARG A 173 13.91 6.20 1.52
N CYS A 174 13.66 6.85 2.64
CA CYS A 174 12.82 8.04 2.73
C CYS A 174 13.63 9.18 3.34
N SER A 175 13.43 10.41 2.84
CA SER A 175 14.05 11.61 3.39
C SER A 175 12.99 12.41 4.14
N LEU A 176 13.20 12.66 5.43
CA LEU A 176 12.29 13.43 6.29
C LEU A 176 12.96 14.69 6.81
N GLU A 177 12.24 15.80 6.79
CA GLU A 177 12.67 17.02 7.48
C GLU A 177 12.41 16.86 8.98
N LEU A 178 13.46 16.95 9.80
CA LEU A 178 13.37 16.77 11.26
C LEU A 178 12.44 17.78 11.93
N ASP A 179 12.42 19.01 11.41
CA ASP A 179 11.63 20.14 11.93
C ASP A 179 10.51 20.56 10.95
N GLY A 180 10.23 19.73 9.95
CA GLY A 180 9.34 20.07 8.82
C GLY A 180 7.86 19.96 9.15
N VAL A 181 7.04 20.73 8.42
CA VAL A 181 5.57 20.66 8.46
C VAL A 181 5.04 19.48 7.62
N GLN A 182 5.89 18.91 6.75
CA GLN A 182 5.51 17.80 5.90
C GLN A 182 5.21 16.56 6.74
N ARG A 183 3.95 16.13 6.68
CA ARG A 183 3.46 14.98 7.44
C ARG A 183 4.06 13.69 6.91
N ALA A 184 4.14 13.47 5.60
CA ALA A 184 4.71 12.24 5.04
C ALA A 184 5.59 12.50 3.81
N SER A 185 6.72 11.79 3.72
CA SER A 185 7.62 11.81 2.56
C SER A 185 7.58 10.49 1.81
N GLN A 186 7.55 10.57 0.48
CA GLN A 186 7.57 9.39 -0.37
C GLN A 186 8.96 8.75 -0.34
N CYS A 187 8.99 7.41 -0.29
CA CYS A 187 10.23 6.65 -0.26
C CYS A 187 10.61 6.17 -1.66
N ASP A 188 11.91 6.19 -1.92
CA ASP A 188 12.50 5.63 -3.12
C ASP A 188 12.91 4.19 -2.88
N LYS A 189 12.56 3.31 -3.82
CA LYS A 189 13.06 1.93 -3.81
C LYS A 189 14.52 1.94 -4.24
N LEU A 190 15.39 1.40 -3.39
CA LEU A 190 16.79 1.22 -3.73
C LEU A 190 16.91 -0.08 -4.53
N ASN A 191 17.28 0.03 -5.80
CA ASN A 191 17.64 -1.13 -6.61
C ASN A 191 18.96 -1.68 -6.07
N PHE A 192 18.91 -2.84 -5.43
CA PHE A 192 20.13 -3.59 -5.17
C PHE A 192 20.71 -4.04 -6.50
N ILE A 193 21.82 -3.43 -6.92
CA ILE A 193 22.70 -4.07 -7.90
C ILE A 193 23.33 -5.23 -7.15
N TYR A 194 22.83 -6.45 -7.36
CA TYR A 194 23.57 -7.66 -6.99
C TYR A 194 24.86 -7.66 -7.82
N THR A 195 25.96 -7.21 -7.23
CA THR A 195 27.28 -7.59 -7.73
C THR A 195 27.51 -9.02 -7.26
N SER A 196 27.25 -9.98 -8.16
CA SER A 196 27.65 -11.38 -8.05
C SER A 196 29.17 -11.52 -8.09
#